data_AF-I4B752-F1
#
_entry.id   AF-I4B752-F1
#
_cell.length_a   1.000
_cell.length_b   1.000
_cell.length_c   1.000
_cell.angle_alpha   90.00
_cell.angle_beta   90.00
_cell.angle_gamma   90.00
#
_symmetry.space_group_name_H-M   'P 1'
#
loop_
_entity.id
_entity.type
_entity.pdbx_description
1 polymer ?
#
loop_
_entity_poly.entity_id
_entity_poly.type
_entity_poly.pdbx_seq_one_letter_code
_entity_poly.pdbx_strand_id
1 'polypeptide(L)'
;MKKMMILVAFCAVAAGACKKSVSGQTSQWTHNLKELDEAVTQYPALKNLLTAKATEAKAIYAEAEKIGDEEQKAEKIAAAIAKLKENLGIVLEIKYKLQGIDSTVEKITKVKTSKDRANRATAEIKAIRAEQDSIEKAMSALKPATGEELNAQGKELVSKLISLGGRADRALKLVKGK
;
A
#
# COMPACT_ATOMS: atom_id res chain seq x y z
N MET A 1 -11.11 -31.75 46.32
CA MET A 1 -11.33 -30.37 45.84
C MET A 1 -10.54 -30.19 44.54
N LYS A 2 -11.24 -30.22 43.41
CA LYS A 2 -10.71 -30.26 42.04
C LYS A 2 -10.25 -28.86 41.63
N LYS A 3 -8.99 -28.72 41.20
CA LYS A 3 -8.47 -27.48 40.63
C LYS A 3 -8.87 -27.39 39.16
N MET A 4 -9.69 -26.38 38.84
CA MET A 4 -9.89 -25.86 37.50
C MET A 4 -8.62 -25.13 37.07
N MET A 5 -8.08 -25.45 35.90
CA MET A 5 -7.51 -24.44 35.02
C MET A 5 -7.85 -24.79 33.58
N ILE A 6 -8.58 -23.86 32.99
CA ILE A 6 -9.16 -23.85 31.65
C ILE A 6 -8.03 -23.62 30.66
N LEU A 7 -7.74 -24.62 29.83
CA LEU A 7 -6.89 -24.43 28.65
C LEU A 7 -7.77 -23.77 27.57
N VAL A 8 -7.49 -22.52 27.28
CA VAL A 8 -8.24 -21.67 26.35
C VAL A 8 -8.15 -22.22 24.93
N ALA A 9 -9.32 -22.26 24.31
CA ALA A 9 -9.60 -22.69 22.95
C ALA A 9 -8.69 -22.07 21.89
N PHE A 10 -8.01 -22.93 21.14
CA PHE A 10 -7.46 -22.60 19.83
C PHE A 10 -8.62 -22.66 18.82
N CYS A 11 -9.37 -21.57 18.71
CA CYS A 11 -10.43 -21.44 17.71
C CYS A 11 -9.83 -21.21 16.32
N ALA A 12 -10.27 -22.05 15.40
CA ALA A 12 -9.92 -22.08 14.00
C ALA A 12 -10.13 -20.73 13.27
N VAL A 13 -9.12 -20.37 12.48
CA VAL A 13 -9.31 -19.53 11.28
C VAL A 13 -8.66 -20.26 10.10
N ALA A 14 -9.29 -21.35 9.67
CA ALA A 14 -8.99 -22.00 8.39
C ALA A 14 -9.92 -21.41 7.32
N ALA A 15 -9.65 -20.18 6.91
CA ALA A 15 -10.28 -19.57 5.74
C ALA A 15 -9.18 -19.00 4.83
N GLY A 16 -8.83 -19.75 3.77
CA GLY A 16 -8.11 -19.24 2.61
C GLY A 16 -6.60 -19.03 2.76
N ALA A 17 -5.86 -19.98 3.34
CA ALA A 17 -4.41 -19.88 3.45
C ALA A 17 -3.72 -20.35 2.16
N CYS A 18 -3.34 -19.41 1.29
CA CYS A 18 -2.04 -19.58 0.64
C CYS A 18 -1.02 -19.75 1.77
N LYS A 19 -0.54 -20.98 2.00
CA LYS A 19 0.37 -21.30 3.11
C LYS A 19 1.52 -20.30 3.08
N LYS A 20 1.71 -19.53 4.15
CA LYS A 20 2.83 -18.58 4.25
C LYS A 20 4.11 -19.42 4.24
N SER A 21 4.85 -19.39 3.14
CA SER A 21 6.14 -20.06 3.04
C SER A 21 7.26 -19.09 3.40
N VAL A 22 8.36 -19.60 3.98
CA VAL A 22 9.56 -18.80 4.28
C VAL A 22 10.04 -18.06 3.01
N SER A 23 10.06 -18.76 1.87
CA SER A 23 10.43 -18.17 0.57
C SER A 23 9.52 -17.01 0.16
N GLY A 24 8.19 -17.20 0.22
CA GLY A 24 7.22 -16.17 -0.12
C GLY A 24 7.33 -14.95 0.79
N GLN A 25 7.50 -15.16 2.10
CA GLN A 25 7.66 -14.07 3.06
C GLN A 25 9.01 -13.35 2.89
N THR A 26 10.10 -14.08 2.61
CA THR A 26 11.42 -13.48 2.34
C THR A 26 11.41 -12.61 1.08
N SER A 27 10.72 -13.04 0.03
CA SER A 27 10.51 -12.26 -1.18
C SER A 27 9.73 -10.97 -0.88
N GLN A 28 8.62 -11.08 -0.13
CA GLN A 28 7.85 -9.91 0.29
C GLN A 28 8.67 -8.96 1.17
N TRP A 29 9.47 -9.48 2.09
CA TRP A 29 10.37 -8.67 2.92
C TRP A 29 11.33 -7.86 2.06
N THR A 30 12.01 -8.51 1.11
CA THR A 30 12.95 -7.86 0.18
C THR A 30 12.26 -6.78 -0.65
N HIS A 31 11.05 -7.07 -1.15
CA HIS A 31 10.24 -6.09 -1.88
C HIS A 31 9.91 -4.87 -1.01
N ASN A 32 9.43 -5.08 0.22
CA ASN A 32 9.09 -3.97 1.11
C ASN A 32 10.31 -3.14 1.52
N LEU A 33 11.51 -3.72 1.58
CA LEU A 33 12.74 -2.95 1.82
C LEU A 33 13.11 -2.05 0.63
N LYS A 34 12.87 -2.49 -0.61
CA LYS A 34 13.03 -1.64 -1.80
C LYS A 34 11.99 -0.51 -1.81
N GLU A 35 10.74 -0.85 -1.52
CA GLU A 35 9.65 0.11 -1.40
C GLU A 35 9.91 1.16 -0.30
N LEU A 36 10.52 0.75 0.81
CA LEU A 36 10.99 1.67 1.85
C LEU A 36 12.06 2.63 1.32
N ASP A 37 13.06 2.12 0.61
CA ASP A 37 14.17 2.91 0.06
C ASP A 37 13.66 3.96 -0.95
N GLU A 38 12.76 3.54 -1.84
CA GLU A 38 12.06 4.43 -2.76
C GLU A 38 11.25 5.49 -1.98
N ALA A 39 10.48 5.09 -0.97
CA ALA A 39 9.65 6.00 -0.19
C ALA A 39 10.47 7.05 0.57
N VAL A 40 11.59 6.68 1.19
CA VAL A 40 12.43 7.64 1.92
C VAL A 40 13.20 8.58 0.98
N THR A 41 13.46 8.14 -0.25
CA THR A 41 14.06 8.96 -1.30
C THR A 41 13.05 9.97 -1.85
N GLN A 42 11.83 9.51 -2.14
CA GLN A 42 10.77 10.34 -2.70
C GLN A 42 10.19 11.30 -1.67
N TYR A 43 10.11 10.89 -0.39
CA TYR A 43 9.52 11.68 0.69
C TYR A 43 10.50 11.84 1.87
N PRO A 44 11.54 12.70 1.73
CA PRO A 44 12.58 12.85 2.76
C PRO A 44 12.04 13.26 4.14
N ALA A 45 10.95 14.02 4.18
CA ALA A 45 10.30 14.42 5.44
C ALA A 45 9.76 13.22 6.25
N LEU A 46 9.46 12.10 5.60
CA LEU A 46 8.97 10.88 6.24
C LEU A 46 10.09 9.94 6.66
N LYS A 47 11.35 10.21 6.25
CA LYS A 47 12.50 9.30 6.42
C LYS A 47 12.61 8.78 7.85
N ASN A 48 12.69 9.67 8.83
CA ASN A 48 12.89 9.29 10.23
C ASN A 48 11.79 8.33 10.73
N LEU A 49 10.54 8.66 10.41
CA LEU A 49 9.36 7.90 10.82
C LEU A 49 9.32 6.50 10.17
N LEU A 50 9.67 6.41 8.88
CA LEU A 50 9.72 5.16 8.14
C LEU A 50 10.92 4.30 8.58
N THR A 51 12.09 4.90 8.80
CA THR A 51 13.30 4.17 9.23
C THR A 51 13.20 3.64 10.66
N ALA A 52 12.49 4.33 11.56
CA ALA A 52 12.26 3.85 12.92
C ALA A 52 11.52 2.50 12.91
N LYS A 53 10.41 2.42 12.17
CA LYS A 53 9.66 1.17 12.00
C LYS A 53 10.45 0.09 11.27
N ALA A 54 11.27 0.48 10.29
CA ALA A 54 12.14 -0.46 9.60
C ALA A 54 13.19 -1.08 10.54
N THR A 55 13.75 -0.32 11.47
CA THR A 55 14.68 -0.85 12.49
C THR A 55 13.98 -1.84 13.41
N GLU A 56 12.80 -1.51 13.93
CA GLU A 56 11.98 -2.43 14.74
C GLU A 56 11.67 -3.72 13.96
N ALA A 57 11.26 -3.60 12.69
CA ALA A 57 10.96 -4.73 11.83
C ALA A 57 12.19 -5.61 11.54
N LYS A 58 13.37 -5.01 11.31
CA LYS A 58 14.63 -5.73 11.09
C LYS A 58 15.03 -6.57 12.30
N ALA A 59 14.78 -6.08 13.53
CA ALA A 59 15.02 -6.85 14.74
C ALA A 59 14.13 -8.11 14.79
N ILE A 60 12.84 -7.97 14.47
CA ILE A 60 11.90 -9.11 14.41
C ILE A 60 12.32 -10.11 13.32
N TYR A 61 12.77 -9.62 12.16
CA TYR A 61 13.27 -10.48 11.08
C TYR A 61 14.50 -11.28 11.52
N ALA A 62 15.46 -10.63 12.19
CA ALA A 62 16.65 -11.30 12.72
C ALA A 62 16.32 -12.36 13.79
N GLU A 63 15.24 -12.17 14.57
CA GLU A 63 14.72 -13.22 15.45
C GLU A 63 14.13 -14.39 14.66
N ALA A 64 13.42 -14.11 13.57
CA ALA A 64 12.84 -15.14 12.71
C ALA A 64 13.91 -16.06 12.11
N GLU A 65 15.09 -15.50 11.77
CA GLU A 65 16.19 -16.28 11.20
C GLU A 65 16.74 -17.35 12.14
N LYS A 66 16.55 -17.19 13.45
CA LYS A 66 16.99 -18.13 14.49
C LYS A 66 16.01 -19.30 14.70
N ILE A 67 14.83 -19.24 14.08
CA ILE A 67 13.79 -20.26 14.20
C ILE A 67 14.07 -21.40 13.20
N GLY A 68 14.18 -22.63 13.69
CA GLY A 68 14.39 -23.81 12.85
C GLY A 68 13.11 -24.37 12.22
N ASP A 69 11.97 -24.19 12.88
CA ASP A 69 10.66 -24.59 12.35
C ASP A 69 10.20 -23.64 11.23
N GLU A 70 9.85 -24.19 10.07
CA GLU A 70 9.53 -23.39 8.89
C GLU A 70 8.24 -22.56 9.03
N GLU A 71 7.22 -23.11 9.70
CA GLU A 71 5.93 -22.45 9.86
C GLU A 71 6.06 -21.27 10.83
N GLN A 72 6.66 -21.49 11.99
CA GLN A 72 6.96 -20.44 12.97
C GLN A 72 7.89 -19.38 12.38
N LYS A 73 8.89 -19.78 11.59
CA LYS A 73 9.77 -18.84 10.88
C LYS A 73 8.98 -17.97 9.90
N ALA A 74 8.13 -18.57 9.06
CA ALA A 74 7.31 -17.83 8.11
C ALA A 74 6.34 -16.85 8.81
N GLU A 75 5.74 -17.25 9.93
CA GLU A 75 4.89 -16.38 10.75
C GLU A 75 5.65 -15.20 11.34
N LYS A 76 6.87 -15.44 11.86
CA LYS A 76 7.70 -14.39 12.44
C LYS A 76 8.21 -13.41 11.37
N ILE A 77 8.55 -13.88 10.16
CA ILE A 77 8.85 -12.99 9.02
C ILE A 77 7.61 -12.17 8.66
N ALA A 78 6.41 -12.77 8.64
CA ALA A 78 5.18 -12.05 8.38
C ALA A 78 4.91 -10.95 9.43
N ALA A 79 5.25 -11.20 10.70
CA ALA A 79 5.19 -10.19 11.76
C ALA A 79 6.18 -9.03 11.53
N ALA A 80 7.40 -9.32 11.06
CA ALA A 80 8.36 -8.29 10.67
C ALA A 80 7.82 -7.43 9.50
N ILE A 81 7.20 -8.06 8.50
CA ILE A 81 6.58 -7.35 7.37
C ILE A 81 5.41 -6.47 7.85
N ALA A 82 4.54 -7.00 8.71
CA ALA A 82 3.44 -6.23 9.30
C ALA A 82 3.97 -5.00 10.05
N LYS A 83 5.06 -5.19 10.81
CA LYS A 83 5.72 -4.11 11.55
C LYS A 83 6.27 -3.02 10.63
N LEU A 84 6.95 -3.42 9.55
CA LEU A 84 7.47 -2.50 8.53
C LEU A 84 6.33 -1.70 7.88
N LYS A 85 5.17 -2.33 7.66
CA LYS A 85 4.00 -1.73 7.02
C LYS A 85 3.17 -0.80 7.92
N GLU A 86 3.42 -0.70 9.23
CA GLU A 86 2.66 0.20 10.12
C GLU A 86 2.65 1.65 9.62
N ASN A 87 3.77 2.14 9.11
CA ASN A 87 3.88 3.48 8.51
C ASN A 87 4.08 3.43 6.99
N LEU A 88 4.79 2.43 6.48
CA LEU A 88 5.03 2.30 5.05
C LEU A 88 3.72 1.98 4.29
N GLY A 89 2.77 1.27 4.91
CA GLY A 89 1.56 0.80 4.27
C GLY A 89 0.74 1.90 3.60
N ILE A 90 0.52 3.03 4.29
CA ILE A 90 -0.25 4.14 3.73
C ILE A 90 0.48 4.84 2.57
N VAL A 91 1.82 4.92 2.64
CA VAL A 91 2.65 5.47 1.56
C VAL A 91 2.52 4.61 0.30
N LEU A 92 2.57 3.28 0.46
CA LEU A 92 2.41 2.34 -0.65
C LEU A 92 0.99 2.32 -1.20
N GLU A 93 -0.01 2.46 -0.34
CA GLU A 93 -1.39 2.55 -0.80
C GLU A 93 -1.61 3.76 -1.72
N ILE A 94 -1.04 4.92 -1.37
CA ILE A 94 -1.06 6.13 -2.19
C ILE A 94 -0.34 5.88 -3.53
N LYS A 95 0.88 5.32 -3.48
CA LYS A 95 1.67 4.97 -4.67
C LYS A 95 0.87 4.07 -5.63
N TYR A 96 0.33 2.95 -5.13
CA TYR A 96 -0.36 1.99 -5.98
C TYR A 96 -1.69 2.52 -6.53
N LYS A 97 -2.40 3.39 -5.80
CA LYS A 97 -3.60 4.06 -6.33
C LYS A 97 -3.27 5.04 -7.44
N LEU A 98 -2.20 5.83 -7.31
CA LEU A 98 -1.71 6.69 -8.38
C LEU A 98 -1.37 5.88 -9.64
N GLN A 99 -0.61 4.79 -9.49
CA GLN A 99 -0.29 3.88 -10.60
C GLN A 99 -1.54 3.24 -11.23
N GLY A 100 -2.55 2.89 -10.41
CA GLY A 100 -3.82 2.39 -10.90
C GLY A 100 -4.56 3.41 -11.77
N ILE A 101 -4.59 4.67 -11.35
CA ILE A 101 -5.16 5.77 -12.12
C ILE A 101 -4.39 5.95 -13.44
N ASP A 102 -3.05 5.91 -13.39
CA ASP A 102 -2.21 6.00 -14.58
C ASP A 102 -2.49 4.90 -15.59
N SER A 103 -2.62 3.66 -15.12
CA SER A 103 -3.00 2.52 -15.96
C SER A 103 -4.37 2.73 -16.61
N THR A 104 -5.33 3.30 -15.88
CA THR A 104 -6.65 3.61 -16.44
C THR A 104 -6.57 4.74 -17.47
N VAL A 105 -5.81 5.80 -17.21
CA VAL A 105 -5.57 6.90 -18.16
C VAL A 105 -4.94 6.37 -19.45
N GLU A 106 -3.93 5.50 -19.35
CA GLU A 106 -3.30 4.86 -20.51
C GLU A 106 -4.30 4.01 -21.31
N LYS A 107 -5.23 3.32 -20.65
CA LYS A 107 -6.31 2.59 -21.33
C LYS A 107 -7.24 3.54 -22.08
N ILE A 108 -7.57 4.70 -21.52
CA ILE A 108 -8.44 5.69 -22.17
C ILE A 108 -7.83 6.14 -23.50
N THR A 109 -6.54 6.46 -23.54
CA THR A 109 -5.87 6.97 -24.75
C THR A 109 -5.75 5.92 -25.86
N LYS A 110 -5.80 4.63 -25.50
CA LYS A 110 -5.74 3.51 -26.45
C LYS A 110 -7.10 3.11 -27.05
N VAL A 111 -8.22 3.58 -26.50
CA VAL A 111 -9.56 3.24 -27.01
C VAL A 111 -9.87 4.06 -28.26
N LYS A 112 -10.12 3.37 -29.38
CA LYS A 112 -10.67 4.00 -30.59
C LYS A 112 -12.12 4.44 -30.33
N THR A 113 -12.40 5.73 -30.50
CA THR A 113 -13.72 6.32 -30.23
C THR A 113 -13.97 7.52 -31.14
N SER A 114 -15.17 8.12 -31.06
CA SER A 114 -15.49 9.32 -31.85
C SER A 114 -14.66 10.52 -31.39
N LYS A 115 -14.42 11.47 -32.31
CA LYS A 115 -13.66 12.71 -32.02
C LYS A 115 -14.20 13.46 -30.81
N ASP A 116 -15.52 13.56 -30.68
CA ASP A 116 -16.17 14.23 -29.56
C ASP A 116 -15.90 13.52 -28.21
N ARG A 117 -16.02 12.19 -28.15
CA ARG A 117 -15.71 11.43 -26.92
C ARG A 117 -14.23 11.52 -26.56
N ALA A 118 -13.35 11.49 -27.55
CA ALA A 118 -11.91 11.65 -27.35
C ALA A 118 -11.55 13.03 -26.78
N ASN A 119 -12.19 14.09 -27.29
CA ASN A 119 -11.99 15.45 -26.76
C ASN A 119 -12.44 15.57 -25.30
N ARG A 120 -13.63 15.03 -24.97
CA ARG A 120 -14.14 15.00 -23.60
C ARG A 120 -13.23 14.22 -22.65
N ALA A 121 -12.76 13.05 -23.09
CA ALA A 121 -11.82 12.24 -22.32
C ALA A 121 -10.47 12.94 -22.12
N THR A 122 -9.99 13.68 -23.12
CA THR A 122 -8.73 14.45 -23.01
C THR A 122 -8.84 15.56 -21.98
N ALA A 123 -9.97 16.29 -21.94
CA ALA A 123 -10.23 17.30 -20.92
C ALA A 123 -10.27 16.67 -19.51
N GLU A 124 -10.92 15.52 -19.36
CA GLU A 124 -10.98 14.80 -18.09
C GLU A 124 -9.61 14.27 -17.65
N ILE A 125 -8.80 13.73 -18.58
CA ILE A 125 -7.42 13.31 -18.31
C ILE A 125 -6.59 14.48 -17.79
N LYS A 126 -6.71 15.66 -18.41
CA LYS A 126 -5.99 16.86 -17.96
C LYS A 126 -6.36 17.25 -16.53
N ALA A 127 -7.66 17.20 -16.20
CA ALA A 127 -8.12 17.46 -14.84
C ALA A 127 -7.62 16.40 -13.85
N ILE A 128 -7.64 15.11 -14.25
CA ILE A 128 -7.12 14.00 -13.43
C ILE A 128 -5.64 14.22 -13.12
N ARG A 129 -4.83 14.56 -14.13
CA ARG A 129 -3.40 14.81 -13.98
C ARG A 129 -3.10 15.97 -13.04
N ALA A 130 -3.84 17.07 -13.17
CA ALA A 130 -3.70 18.20 -12.25
C ALA A 130 -4.00 17.82 -10.78
N GLU A 131 -4.98 16.94 -10.55
CA GLU A 131 -5.29 16.44 -9.20
C GLU A 131 -4.26 15.44 -8.69
N GLN A 132 -3.71 14.56 -9.54
CA GLN A 132 -2.58 13.70 -9.19
C GLN A 132 -1.39 14.54 -8.72
N ASP A 133 -1.01 15.57 -9.50
CA ASP A 133 0.07 16.50 -9.15
C ASP A 133 -0.19 17.20 -7.80
N SER A 134 -1.44 17.61 -7.54
CA SER A 134 -1.81 18.22 -6.26
C SER A 134 -1.70 17.24 -5.10
N ILE A 135 -2.05 15.98 -5.30
CA ILE A 135 -1.95 14.93 -4.27
C ILE A 135 -0.49 14.58 -4.01
N GLU A 136 0.35 14.47 -5.04
CA GLU A 136 1.78 14.22 -4.89
C GLU A 136 2.50 15.37 -4.17
N LYS A 137 2.13 16.62 -4.47
CA LYS A 137 2.60 17.79 -3.72
C LYS A 137 2.15 17.74 -2.26
N ALA A 138 0.90 17.40 -1.99
CA ALA A 138 0.39 17.27 -0.63
C ALA A 138 1.12 16.16 0.14
N MET A 139 1.38 15.01 -0.50
CA MET A 139 2.15 13.90 0.06
C MET A 139 3.58 14.34 0.40
N SER A 140 4.24 15.05 -0.52
CA SER A 140 5.60 15.56 -0.33
C SER A 140 5.71 16.65 0.75
N ALA A 141 4.61 17.35 1.01
CA ALA A 141 4.51 18.38 2.04
C ALA A 141 4.16 17.83 3.43
N LEU A 142 3.84 16.54 3.56
CA LEU A 142 3.51 15.94 4.85
C LEU A 142 4.69 16.03 5.81
N LYS A 143 4.40 16.44 7.04
CA LYS A 143 5.35 16.52 8.15
C LYS A 143 4.72 15.97 9.43
N PRO A 144 4.32 14.69 9.44
CA PRO A 144 3.69 14.09 10.61
C PRO A 144 4.74 13.92 11.72
N ALA A 145 4.36 14.25 12.95
CA ALA A 145 5.18 13.99 14.14
C ALA A 145 5.09 12.51 14.55
N THR A 146 3.98 11.83 14.24
CA THR A 146 3.72 10.45 14.64
C THR A 146 3.22 9.57 13.49
N GLY A 147 3.27 8.25 13.69
CA GLY A 147 2.70 7.30 12.73
C GLY A 147 1.18 7.40 12.61
N GLU A 148 0.51 7.81 13.68
CA GLU A 148 -0.93 8.00 13.71
C GLU A 148 -1.34 9.23 12.87
N GLU A 149 -0.59 10.33 13.01
CA GLU A 149 -0.77 11.53 12.17
C GLU A 149 -0.50 11.22 10.69
N LEU A 150 0.58 10.48 10.38
CA LEU A 150 0.86 10.04 9.00
C LEU A 150 -0.33 9.25 8.44
N ASN A 151 -0.84 8.29 9.20
CA ASN A 151 -1.97 7.46 8.77
C ASN A 151 -3.25 8.28 8.58
N ALA A 152 -3.52 9.26 9.45
CA ALA A 152 -4.67 10.14 9.32
C ALA A 152 -4.57 11.02 8.05
N GLN A 153 -3.45 11.73 7.89
CA GLN A 153 -3.19 12.57 6.71
C GLN A 153 -3.18 11.76 5.41
N GLY A 154 -2.56 10.59 5.44
CA GLY A 154 -2.52 9.68 4.28
C GLY A 154 -3.90 9.15 3.90
N LYS A 155 -4.79 8.85 4.86
CA LYS A 155 -6.18 8.43 4.58
C LYS A 155 -6.99 9.50 3.86
N GLU A 156 -6.76 10.77 4.14
CA GLU A 156 -7.38 11.86 3.39
C GLU A 156 -6.93 11.86 1.92
N LEU A 157 -5.63 11.67 1.68
CA LEU A 157 -5.09 11.56 0.32
C LEU A 157 -5.62 10.32 -0.40
N VAL A 158 -5.69 9.18 0.28
CA VAL A 158 -6.31 7.96 -0.24
C VAL A 158 -7.77 8.19 -0.64
N SER A 159 -8.54 8.91 0.17
CA SER A 159 -9.95 9.20 -0.13
C SER A 159 -10.10 10.03 -1.40
N LYS A 160 -9.22 11.03 -1.59
CA LYS A 160 -9.13 11.81 -2.83
C LYS A 160 -8.77 10.92 -4.03
N LEU A 161 -7.80 10.02 -3.87
CA LEU A 161 -7.40 9.07 -4.92
C LEU A 161 -8.50 8.08 -5.29
N ILE A 162 -9.33 7.63 -4.34
CA ILE A 162 -10.48 6.77 -4.63
C ILE A 162 -11.50 7.51 -5.50
N SER A 163 -11.82 8.76 -5.16
CA SER A 163 -12.69 9.61 -5.98
C SER A 163 -12.11 9.81 -7.38
N LEU A 164 -10.81 10.07 -7.47
CA LEU A 164 -10.08 10.27 -8.72
C LEU A 164 -10.06 9.01 -9.59
N GLY A 165 -9.85 7.83 -9.00
CA GLY A 165 -9.97 6.54 -9.68
C GLY A 165 -11.38 6.33 -10.26
N GLY A 166 -12.42 6.67 -9.50
CA GLY A 166 -13.80 6.64 -10.00
C GLY A 166 -14.05 7.57 -11.19
N ARG A 167 -13.38 8.74 -11.24
CA ARG A 167 -13.43 9.64 -12.40
C ARG A 167 -12.73 9.03 -13.62
N ALA A 168 -11.54 8.48 -13.44
CA ALA A 168 -10.79 7.79 -14.50
C ALA A 168 -11.62 6.63 -15.09
N ASP A 169 -12.28 5.83 -14.24
CA ASP A 169 -13.15 4.74 -14.70
C ASP A 169 -14.36 5.24 -15.49
N ARG A 170 -14.98 6.36 -15.09
CA ARG A 170 -16.07 6.97 -15.86
C ARG A 170 -15.58 7.49 -17.21
N ALA A 171 -14.42 8.11 -17.27
CA ALA A 171 -13.81 8.54 -18.53
C ALA A 171 -13.51 7.34 -19.44
N LEU A 172 -13.06 6.21 -18.87
CA LEU A 172 -12.85 4.97 -19.62
C LEU A 172 -14.17 4.40 -20.16
N LYS A 173 -15.27 4.44 -19.39
CA LYS A 173 -16.60 4.03 -19.86
C LYS A 173 -17.08 4.93 -21.00
N LEU A 174 -16.91 6.24 -20.86
CA LEU A 174 -17.27 7.23 -21.89
C LEU A 174 -16.60 6.92 -23.24
N VAL A 175 -15.28 6.69 -23.27
CA VAL A 175 -14.59 6.38 -24.55
C VAL A 175 -15.00 5.01 -25.11
N LYS A 176 -15.37 4.05 -24.25
CA LYS A 176 -15.93 2.75 -24.66
C LYS A 176 -17.39 2.83 -25.13
N GLY A 177 -18.04 4.00 -25.02
CA GLY A 177 -19.45 4.17 -25.36
C GLY A 177 -20.40 3.43 -24.40
N LYS A 178 -19.98 3.24 -23.15
CA LYS A 178 -20.75 2.62 -22.07
C LYS A 178 -21.23 3.65 -21.05
#